data_AF-A0A485CW57-F1
#
_entry.id   AF-A0A485CW57-F1
#
_cell.length_a   1.000
_cell.length_b   1.000
_cell.length_c   1.000
_cell.angle_alpha   90.00
_cell.angle_beta   90.00
_cell.angle_gamma   90.00
#
_symmetry.space_group_name_H-M   'P 1'
#
loop_
_entity.id
_entity.type
_entity.pdbx_description
1 polymer ?
#
loop_
_entity_poly.entity_id
_entity_poly.type
_entity_poly.pdbx_seq_one_letter_code
_entity_poly.pdbx_strand_id
1 'polypeptide(L)'
;MEQLRVELSHLLGESLSRVECINEQTDTALWSLYDANGNPMPLLARSFSSPGLARQLAWKISMLARSGTVRMPVVYGVMTHEEHPGPDVLLLERLRGVPVESAYPQPAALGCPERSNC
;
A
#
# COMPACT_ATOMS: atom_id res chain seq x y z
N MET A 1 -14.27 -7.34 -1.84
CA MET A 1 -13.06 -7.51 -2.70
C MET A 1 -13.34 -7.16 -4.16
N GLU A 2 -14.41 -7.65 -4.80
CA GLU A 2 -14.71 -7.33 -6.21
C GLU A 2 -15.09 -5.86 -6.45
N GLN A 3 -15.79 -5.22 -5.52
CA GLN A 3 -16.20 -3.83 -5.65
C GLN A 3 -15.02 -2.87 -5.86
N LEU A 4 -13.93 -3.04 -5.09
CA LEU A 4 -12.72 -2.23 -5.25
C LEU A 4 -12.08 -2.42 -6.64
N ARG A 5 -12.07 -3.65 -7.16
CA ARG A 5 -11.57 -3.92 -8.52
C ARG A 5 -12.40 -3.19 -9.57
N VAL A 6 -13.73 -3.19 -9.46
CA VAL A 6 -14.63 -2.52 -10.40
C VAL A 6 -14.44 -1.01 -10.34
N GLU A 7 -14.40 -0.42 -9.15
CA GLU A 7 -14.18 1.02 -8.95
C GLU A 7 -12.82 1.46 -9.49
N LEU A 8 -11.75 0.71 -9.19
CA LEU A 8 -10.42 1.01 -9.71
C LEU A 8 -10.33 0.83 -11.23
N SER A 9 -10.98 -0.20 -11.79
CA SER A 9 -11.02 -0.39 -13.25
C SER A 9 -11.70 0.79 -13.94
N HIS A 10 -12.82 1.26 -13.36
CA HIS A 10 -13.53 2.42 -13.88
C HIS A 10 -12.71 3.71 -13.76
N LEU A 11 -12.05 3.94 -12.63
CA LEU A 11 -11.26 5.14 -12.39
C LEU A 11 -9.99 5.20 -13.26
N LEU A 12 -9.36 4.05 -13.51
CA LEU A 12 -8.17 3.97 -14.37
C LEU A 12 -8.52 3.96 -15.86
N GLY A 13 -9.78 3.68 -16.21
CA GLY A 13 -10.23 3.53 -17.60
C GLY A 13 -9.72 2.25 -18.26
N GLU A 14 -9.21 1.29 -17.48
CA GLU A 14 -8.64 0.03 -17.94
C GLU A 14 -9.24 -1.15 -17.18
N SER A 15 -9.37 -2.31 -17.84
CA SER A 15 -9.86 -3.52 -17.18
C SER A 15 -8.77 -4.16 -16.33
N LEU A 16 -8.98 -4.23 -15.01
CA LEU A 16 -8.08 -4.92 -14.11
C LEU A 16 -8.38 -6.42 -14.09
N SER A 17 -7.38 -7.25 -14.41
CA SER A 17 -7.54 -8.71 -14.31
C SER A 17 -7.66 -9.14 -12.85
N ARG A 18 -6.76 -8.64 -11.99
CA ARG A 18 -6.63 -9.06 -10.59
C ARG A 18 -6.20 -7.90 -9.71
N VAL A 19 -6.67 -7.96 -8.46
CA VAL A 19 -6.21 -7.10 -7.37
C VAL A 19 -5.80 -8.01 -6.21
N GLU A 20 -4.54 -7.93 -5.78
CA GLU A 20 -4.01 -8.76 -4.68
C GLU A 20 -3.68 -7.92 -3.46
N CYS A 21 -4.07 -8.39 -2.27
CA CYS A 21 -3.64 -7.78 -1.01
C CYS A 21 -2.17 -8.15 -0.75
N ILE A 22 -1.29 -7.14 -0.67
CA ILE A 22 0.12 -7.33 -0.32
C ILE A 22 0.31 -7.20 1.20
N ASN A 23 -0.45 -6.30 1.82
CA ASN A 23 -0.34 -6.04 3.25
C ASN A 23 -1.69 -5.56 3.77
N GLU A 24 -2.13 -6.16 4.88
CA GLU A 24 -3.37 -5.81 5.55
C GLU A 24 -3.09 -5.47 7.00
N GLN A 25 -3.59 -4.32 7.43
CA GLN A 25 -3.54 -3.82 8.80
C GLN A 25 -4.96 -3.44 9.22
N THR A 26 -5.17 -3.26 10.52
CA THR A 26 -6.50 -3.03 11.12
C THR A 26 -7.32 -1.95 10.40
N ASP A 27 -6.68 -0.85 9.99
CA ASP A 27 -7.37 0.29 9.37
C ASP A 27 -6.94 0.57 7.92
N THR A 28 -5.98 -0.20 7.38
CA THR A 28 -5.45 0.04 6.03
C THR A 28 -5.07 -1.24 5.32
N ALA A 29 -5.35 -1.34 4.02
CA ALA A 29 -4.87 -2.44 3.19
C ALA A 29 -4.15 -1.90 1.95
N LEU A 30 -3.08 -2.58 1.55
CA LEU A 30 -2.25 -2.24 0.39
C LEU A 30 -2.43 -3.30 -0.68
N TRP A 31 -2.68 -2.84 -1.90
CA TRP A 31 -3.13 -3.66 -3.02
C TRP A 31 -2.20 -3.52 -4.23
N SER A 32 -1.84 -4.67 -4.79
CA SER A 32 -1.20 -4.80 -6.11
C SER A 32 -2.27 -4.87 -7.19
N LEU A 33 -2.12 -4.05 -8.24
CA LEU A 33 -3.01 -4.07 -9.39
C LEU A 33 -2.34 -4.76 -10.59
N TYR A 34 -3.13 -5.51 -11.34
CA TYR A 34 -2.69 -6.20 -12.54
C TYR A 34 -3.57 -5.80 -13.72
N ASP A 35 -2.94 -5.50 -14.85
CA ASP A 35 -3.64 -5.16 -16.10
C ASP A 35 -4.44 -6.37 -16.65
N ALA A 36 -5.20 -6.17 -17.72
CA ALA A 36 -5.97 -7.24 -18.36
C ALA A 36 -5.11 -8.43 -18.85
N ASN A 37 -3.83 -8.19 -19.13
CA ASN A 37 -2.87 -9.22 -19.58
C ASN A 37 -2.20 -9.97 -18.40
N GLY A 38 -2.48 -9.56 -17.16
CA GLY A 38 -1.88 -10.14 -15.95
C GLY A 38 -0.52 -9.55 -15.58
N ASN A 39 -0.08 -8.46 -16.22
CA ASN A 39 1.15 -7.78 -15.84
C ASN A 39 0.92 -6.86 -14.63
N PRO A 40 1.90 -6.77 -13.70
CA PRO A 40 1.80 -5.86 -12.58
C PRO A 40 1.85 -4.41 -13.06
N MET A 41 0.88 -3.61 -12.65
CA MET A 41 0.85 -2.19 -12.97
C MET A 41 1.94 -1.43 -12.19
N PRO A 42 2.42 -0.28 -12.70
CA PRO A 42 3.36 0.59 -11.99
C PRO A 42 2.71 1.38 -10.85
N LEU A 43 1.51 1.00 -10.42
CA LEU A 43 0.78 1.62 -9.33
C LEU A 43 0.27 0.61 -8.29
N LEU A 44 0.08 1.10 -7.08
CA LEU A 44 -0.52 0.43 -5.94
C LEU A 44 -1.74 1.22 -5.51
N ALA A 45 -2.73 0.51 -4.98
CA ALA A 45 -3.84 1.14 -4.28
C ALA A 45 -3.70 0.89 -2.78
N ARG A 46 -3.92 1.92 -1.96
CA ARG A 46 -3.98 1.78 -0.51
C ARG A 46 -5.34 2.23 -0.02
N SER A 47 -6.13 1.31 0.52
CA SER A 47 -7.45 1.61 1.07
C SER A 47 -7.35 1.92 2.56
N PHE A 48 -8.20 2.82 3.03
CA PHE A 48 -8.31 3.25 4.41
C PHE A 48 -9.75 3.08 4.88
N SER A 49 -9.93 2.49 6.06
CA SER A 49 -11.26 2.30 6.66
C SER A 49 -11.85 3.61 7.17
N SER A 50 -11.00 4.59 7.51
CA SER A 50 -11.43 5.91 7.99
C SER A 50 -11.26 7.00 6.93
N PRO A 51 -12.25 7.89 6.77
CA PRO A 51 -12.18 8.97 5.79
C PRO A 51 -11.11 10.01 6.14
N GLY A 52 -10.55 10.65 5.12
CA GLY A 52 -9.56 11.72 5.24
C GLY A 52 -8.12 11.23 5.43
N LEU A 53 -7.90 9.98 5.85
CA LEU A 53 -6.55 9.42 6.03
C LEU A 53 -5.78 9.32 4.70
N ALA A 54 -6.45 8.91 3.61
CA ALA A 54 -5.84 8.85 2.29
C ALA A 54 -5.36 10.23 1.83
N ARG A 55 -6.20 11.26 2.01
CA ARG A 55 -5.87 12.66 1.68
C ARG A 55 -4.72 13.19 2.54
N GLN A 56 -4.73 12.90 3.84
CA GLN A 56 -3.65 13.29 4.74
C GLN A 56 -2.32 12.63 4.34
N LEU A 57 -2.33 11.34 4.00
CA LEU A 57 -1.13 10.64 3.58
C LEU A 57 -0.62 11.15 2.23
N ALA A 58 -1.51 11.39 1.25
CA ALA A 58 -1.16 12.02 -0.02
C ALA A 58 -0.44 13.36 0.19
N TRP A 59 -0.96 14.19 1.09
CA TRP A 59 -0.36 15.49 1.42
C TRP A 59 1.02 15.31 2.07
N LYS A 60 1.15 14.41 3.04
CA LYS A 60 2.45 14.10 3.68
C LYS A 60 3.49 13.66 2.66
N ILE A 61 3.12 12.75 1.76
CA ILE A 61 4.03 12.27 0.70
C ILE A 61 4.41 13.42 -0.23
N SER A 62 3.44 14.24 -0.64
CA SER A 62 3.68 15.39 -1.53
C SER A 62 4.57 16.44 -0.89
N MET A 63 4.41 16.71 0.41
CA MET A 63 5.29 17.61 1.18
C MET A 63 6.72 17.08 1.20
N LEU A 64 6.89 15.81 1.59
CA LEU A 64 8.19 15.14 1.64
C LEU A 64 8.85 15.04 0.26
N ALA A 65 8.09 14.87 -0.81
CA ALA A 65 8.62 14.83 -2.17
C ALA A 65 9.26 16.16 -2.59
N ARG A 66 8.79 17.29 -2.04
CA ARG A 66 9.32 18.63 -2.35
C ARG A 66 10.48 19.05 -1.45
N SER A 67 10.48 18.64 -0.18
CA SER A 67 11.45 19.11 0.81
C SER A 67 12.44 18.04 1.30
N GLY A 68 12.27 16.79 0.89
CA GLY A 68 13.05 15.65 1.35
C GLY A 68 14.29 15.36 0.50
N THR A 69 15.25 14.67 1.11
CA THR A 69 16.43 14.08 0.43
C THR A 69 16.18 12.65 -0.04
N VAL A 70 15.05 12.06 0.33
CA VAL A 70 14.65 10.69 0.00
C VAL A 70 13.63 10.72 -1.12
N ARG A 71 13.79 9.80 -2.09
CA ARG A 71 12.86 9.61 -3.20
C ARG A 71 11.52 9.11 -2.66
N MET A 72 10.50 9.97 -2.75
CA MET A 72 9.13 9.64 -2.39
C MET A 72 8.42 8.92 -3.56
N PRO A 73 7.42 8.05 -3.29
CA PRO A 73 6.56 7.53 -4.33
C PRO A 73 5.66 8.63 -4.90
N VAL A 74 5.43 8.62 -6.21
CA VAL A 74 4.47 9.54 -6.84
C VAL A 74 3.06 9.20 -6.35
N VAL A 75 2.28 10.24 -6.01
CA VAL A 75 0.85 10.12 -5.73
C VAL A 75 0.10 10.38 -7.03
N TYR A 76 -0.63 9.38 -7.53
CA TYR A 76 -1.42 9.52 -8.75
C TYR A 76 -2.79 10.14 -8.48
N GLY A 77 -3.37 9.89 -7.31
CA GLY A 77 -4.67 10.43 -6.96
C GLY A 77 -5.21 9.88 -5.64
N VAL A 78 -6.28 10.51 -5.16
CA VAL A 78 -7.04 10.07 -3.99
C VAL A 78 -8.48 9.93 -4.42
N MET A 79 -9.06 8.76 -4.20
CA MET A 79 -10.48 8.50 -4.34
C MET A 79 -11.10 8.56 -2.94
N THR A 80 -12.01 9.51 -2.74
CA THR A 80 -12.81 9.65 -1.52
C THR A 80 -14.27 9.47 -1.87
N HIS A 81 -15.00 8.67 -1.11
CA HIS A 81 -16.43 8.46 -1.36
C HIS A 81 -17.25 9.43 -0.49
N GLU A 82 -17.75 10.52 -1.07
CA GLU A 82 -18.58 11.49 -0.34
C GLU A 82 -20.08 11.08 -0.27
N GLU A 83 -20.58 10.37 -1.29
CA GLU A 83 -22.00 9.96 -1.38
C GLU A 83 -22.28 8.51 -0.96
N HIS A 84 -21.26 7.66 -0.88
CA HIS A 84 -21.41 6.24 -0.51
C HIS A 84 -20.39 5.88 0.58
N PRO A 85 -20.72 4.99 1.54
CA PRO A 85 -19.77 4.50 2.53
C PRO A 85 -18.77 3.53 1.86
N GLY A 86 -17.84 4.08 1.09
CA GLY A 86 -16.70 3.38 0.51
C GLY A 86 -15.41 3.72 1.27
N PRO A 87 -14.42 2.80 1.29
CA PRO A 87 -13.13 3.09 1.89
C PRO A 87 -12.36 4.11 1.03
N ASP A 88 -11.73 5.10 1.67
CA ASP A 88 -10.87 6.05 0.97
C ASP A 88 -9.68 5.32 0.34
N VAL A 89 -9.37 5.57 -0.93
CA VAL A 89 -8.29 4.90 -1.66
C VAL A 89 -7.24 5.90 -2.12
N LEU A 90 -5.98 5.63 -1.81
CA LEU A 90 -4.82 6.38 -2.27
C LEU A 90 -4.09 5.60 -3.37
N LEU A 91 -3.91 6.19 -4.55
CA LEU A 91 -3.14 5.62 -5.64
C LEU A 91 -1.69 6.12 -5.60
N LEU A 92 -0.76 5.18 -5.58
CA LEU A 92 0.66 5.42 -5.36
C LEU A 92 1.48 4.72 -6.42
N GLU A 93 2.67 5.25 -6.70
CA GLU A 93 3.68 4.55 -7.46
C GLU A 93 4.13 3.26 -6.78
N ARG A 94 4.22 2.19 -7.57
CA ARG A 94 4.83 0.94 -7.15
C ARG A 94 6.35 1.07 -7.19
N LEU A 95 6.97 1.24 -6.02
CA LEU A 95 8.43 1.24 -5.90
C LEU A 95 9.00 -0.17 -6.13
N ARG A 96 10.11 -0.24 -6.86
CA ARG A 96 10.90 -1.46 -7.01
C ARG A 96 12.01 -1.43 -5.96
N GLY A 97 12.17 -2.53 -5.24
CA GLY A 97 13.20 -2.67 -4.21
C GLY A 97 12.84 -3.73 -3.18
N VAL A 98 13.78 -4.00 -2.29
CA VAL A 98 13.57 -4.86 -1.12
C VAL A 98 13.62 -4.00 0.14
N PRO A 99 12.79 -4.29 1.16
CA PRO A 99 12.90 -3.60 2.44
C PRO A 99 14.27 -3.87 3.05
N VAL A 100 14.92 -2.82 3.58
CA VAL A 100 16.28 -2.92 4.13
C VAL A 100 16.35 -3.91 5.31
N GLU A 101 15.27 -3.99 6.09
CA GLU A 101 15.09 -4.92 7.21
C GLU A 101 15.21 -6.40 6.79
N SER A 102 14.90 -6.72 5.52
CA SER A 102 14.99 -8.08 4.99
C SER A 102 16.41 -8.45 4.53
N ALA A 103 17.29 -7.45 4.35
CA ALA A 103 18.66 -7.68 3.88
C ALA A 103 19.63 -8.03 5.02
N TYR A 104 19.23 -7.83 6.27
CA TYR A 104 20.00 -8.26 7.43
C TYR A 104 19.44 -9.58 7.96
N PRO A 105 20.26 -10.63 8.10
CA PRO A 105 19.86 -11.79 8.89
C PRO A 105 19.45 -11.29 10.27
N GLN A 106 18.20 -11.55 10.67
CA GLN A 106 17.80 -11.37 12.05
C GLN A 106 18.80 -12.17 12.89
N PRO A 107 19.50 -11.57 13.87
CA PRO A 107 20.33 -12.35 14.76
C PRO A 107 19.39 -13.34 15.42
N ALA A 108 19.59 -14.63 15.10
CA ALA A 108 18.89 -15.73 15.74
C ALA A 108 18.91 -15.43 17.23
N ALA A 109 17.72 -15.35 17.83
CA ALA A 109 17.58 -15.21 19.26
C ALA A 109 18.48 -16.28 19.88
N LEU A 110 19.62 -15.84 20.45
CA LEU A 110 20.48 -16.70 21.23
C LEU A 110 19.59 -17.21 22.35
N GLY A 111 19.21 -18.47 22.25
CA GLY A 111 18.41 -19.14 23.26
C GLY A 111 19.10 -18.90 24.60
N CYS A 112 18.38 -18.24 25.51
CA CYS A 112 18.75 -18.28 26.91
C CYS A 112 18.84 -19.77 27.28
N PRO A 113 20.00 -20.30 27.72
CA PRO A 113 20.01 -21.62 28.31
C PRO A 113 19.12 -21.56 29.55
N GLU A 114 18.09 -22.41 29.57
CA GLU A 114 17.26 -22.64 30.74
C GLU A 114 18.18 -22.82 31.95
N ARG A 115 17.97 -21.98 32.98
CA ARG A 115 18.59 -22.16 34.29
C ARG A 115 18.14 -23.51 34.85
N SER A 116 18.98 -24.53 34.66
CA SER A 116 18.91 -25.79 35.39
C SER A 116 19.44 -25.57 36.81
N ASN A 117 18.53 -25.76 37.77
CA ASN A 117 18.72 -26.14 39.18
C ASN A 117 20.15 -26.15 39.76
N CYS A 118 20.39 -25.25 40.73
CA CYS A 118 21.16 -25.47 41.96
C CYS A 118 20.70 -24.46 43.03
#